data_AF-A0A0R3WRD8-F1
#
_entry.id   AF-A0A0R3WRD8-F1
#
_cell.length_a   1.000
_cell.length_b   1.000
_cell.length_c   1.000
_cell.angle_alpha   90.00
_cell.angle_beta   90.00
_cell.angle_gamma   90.00
#
_symmetry.space_group_name_H-M   'P 1'
#
loop_
_entity.id
_entity.type
_entity.pdbx_description
1 polymer ?
#
loop_
_entity_poly.entity_id
_entity_poly.type
_entity_poly.pdbx_seq_one_letter_code
_entity_poly.pdbx_strand_id
1 'polypeptide(L)'
;MNPYVAQFMNIENSKTSWFSSTILALQAVFMPTGAHIATKINYRWVLLAALIFSSGGILLTRVTVYSGLGLYILTYCICFGIGMGLPYSVIFSIASSWFPQKRSTVVGIISSGFGLGALVFIPIQTQIINPNNLPKVDDKFPPEVINKVPEAFLILGGIVLGLEVIATILLQRRPEENPAVLSTESSNDEQPSSPVSEDIKVDLKPESLKGPKSFTVREALKCVDFYLLWGIVFLDIISVVLLTSTYKAGCSALAINKLVWFDMV
;
A
#
# COMPACT_ATOMS: atom_id res chain seq x y z
N MET A 1 -8.37 -3.61 14.97
CA MET A 1 -9.73 -3.07 15.21
C MET A 1 -10.81 -4.13 15.20
N ASN A 2 -10.77 -5.08 14.25
CA ASN A 2 -11.81 -6.07 13.99
C ASN A 2 -12.48 -6.70 15.23
N PRO A 3 -11.77 -7.22 16.26
CA PRO A 3 -12.44 -7.81 17.42
C PRO A 3 -13.24 -6.81 18.25
N TYR A 4 -12.82 -5.55 18.34
CA TYR A 4 -13.57 -4.49 19.02
C TYR A 4 -14.84 -4.12 18.26
N VAL A 5 -14.72 -4.03 16.93
CA VAL A 5 -15.84 -3.74 16.03
C VAL A 5 -16.86 -4.88 16.01
N ALA A 6 -16.38 -6.13 16.07
CA ALA A 6 -17.23 -7.31 16.15
C ALA A 6 -18.17 -7.22 17.35
N GLN A 7 -17.59 -6.93 18.52
CA GLN A 7 -18.35 -6.80 19.74
C GLN A 7 -19.24 -5.56 19.76
N PHE A 8 -18.76 -4.40 19.26
CA PHE A 8 -19.55 -3.17 19.17
C PHE A 8 -20.83 -3.37 18.35
N MET A 9 -20.72 -4.05 17.20
CA MET A 9 -21.86 -4.33 16.31
C MET A 9 -22.62 -5.62 16.67
N ASN A 10 -22.25 -6.29 17.77
CA ASN A 10 -22.81 -7.57 18.19
C ASN A 10 -22.82 -8.64 17.08
N ILE A 11 -21.69 -8.75 16.36
CA ILE A 11 -21.47 -9.73 15.30
C ILE A 11 -20.41 -10.74 15.69
N GLU A 12 -20.48 -11.91 15.06
CA GLU A 12 -19.53 -12.98 15.26
C GLU A 12 -18.13 -12.61 14.75
N ASN A 13 -17.08 -12.98 15.50
CA ASN A 13 -15.69 -12.70 15.13
C ASN A 13 -15.32 -13.29 13.76
N SER A 14 -15.89 -14.43 13.38
CA SER A 14 -15.68 -15.08 12.08
C SER A 14 -16.08 -14.17 10.92
N LYS A 15 -17.14 -13.36 11.08
CA LYS A 15 -17.64 -12.43 10.06
C LYS A 15 -16.68 -11.27 9.79
N THR A 16 -15.81 -10.94 10.74
CA THR A 16 -14.85 -9.84 10.56
C THR A 16 -13.72 -10.16 9.57
N SER A 17 -13.49 -11.44 9.27
CA SER A 17 -12.53 -11.83 8.23
C SER A 17 -12.94 -11.30 6.86
N TRP A 18 -14.25 -11.29 6.58
CA TRP A 18 -14.83 -10.75 5.34
C TRP A 18 -14.54 -9.26 5.14
N PHE A 19 -14.37 -8.48 6.21
CA PHE A 19 -14.02 -7.06 6.08
C PHE A 19 -12.65 -6.89 5.42
N SER A 20 -11.65 -7.60 5.92
CA SER A 20 -10.29 -7.58 5.36
C SER A 20 -10.27 -8.15 3.94
N SER A 21 -10.98 -9.24 3.68
CA SER A 21 -11.09 -9.82 2.34
C SER A 21 -11.74 -8.86 1.34
N THR A 22 -12.80 -8.15 1.74
CA THR A 22 -13.48 -7.17 0.88
C THR A 22 -12.57 -5.99 0.53
N ILE A 23 -11.85 -5.47 1.53
CA ILE A 23 -10.88 -4.38 1.34
C ILE A 23 -9.80 -4.79 0.32
N LEU A 24 -9.19 -5.98 0.51
CA LEU A 24 -8.14 -6.48 -0.39
C LEU A 24 -8.67 -6.78 -1.79
N ALA A 25 -9.88 -7.34 -1.91
CA ALA A 25 -10.51 -7.60 -3.20
C ALA A 25 -10.75 -6.31 -3.98
N LEU A 26 -11.29 -5.27 -3.33
CA LEU A 26 -11.49 -3.97 -3.98
C LEU A 26 -10.18 -3.28 -4.31
N GLN A 27 -9.18 -3.35 -3.42
CA GLN A 27 -7.84 -2.86 -3.73
C GLN A 27 -7.31 -3.49 -5.02
N ALA A 28 -7.42 -4.81 -5.17
CA ALA A 28 -6.96 -5.52 -6.37
C ALA A 28 -7.72 -5.12 -7.64
N VAL A 29 -9.04 -4.93 -7.56
CA VAL A 29 -9.88 -4.53 -8.69
C VAL A 29 -9.59 -3.09 -9.14
N PHE A 30 -9.36 -2.17 -8.20
CA PHE A 30 -9.14 -0.74 -8.49
C PHE A 30 -7.66 -0.38 -8.72
N MET A 31 -6.73 -1.30 -8.49
CA MET A 31 -5.31 -1.06 -8.76
C MET A 31 -4.99 -0.77 -10.24
N PRO A 32 -5.53 -1.52 -11.24
CA PRO A 32 -5.31 -1.21 -12.66
C PRO A 32 -6.01 0.07 -13.11
N THR A 33 -7.17 0.39 -12.51
CA THR A 33 -7.94 1.58 -12.90
C THR A 33 -7.20 2.87 -12.53
N GLY A 34 -6.51 2.89 -11.38
CA GLY A 34 -5.64 3.99 -10.98
C GLY A 34 -4.54 4.31 -11.99
N ALA A 35 -3.84 3.28 -12.48
CA ALA A 35 -2.82 3.42 -13.52
C ALA A 35 -3.41 3.97 -14.83
N HIS A 36 -4.55 3.41 -15.27
CA HIS A 36 -5.22 3.88 -16.49
C HIS A 36 -5.64 5.35 -16.39
N ILE A 37 -6.22 5.76 -15.27
CA ILE A 37 -6.62 7.16 -15.04
C ILE A 37 -5.40 8.09 -15.04
N ALA A 38 -4.29 7.68 -14.42
CA ALA A 38 -3.07 8.49 -14.38
C ALA A 38 -2.39 8.68 -15.76
N THR A 39 -2.72 7.85 -16.77
CA THR A 39 -2.27 8.10 -18.15
C THR A 39 -3.04 9.22 -18.85
N LYS A 40 -4.30 9.46 -18.44
CA LYS A 40 -5.20 10.44 -19.07
C LYS A 40 -5.31 11.74 -18.28
N ILE A 41 -5.15 11.67 -16.97
CA ILE A 41 -5.31 12.78 -16.03
C ILE A 41 -4.02 12.92 -15.21
N ASN A 42 -3.72 14.13 -14.75
CA ASN A 42 -2.60 14.36 -13.84
C ASN A 42 -2.73 13.45 -12.59
N TYR A 43 -1.64 12.74 -12.26
CA TYR A 43 -1.58 11.80 -11.13
C TYR A 43 -2.05 12.40 -9.79
N ARG A 44 -1.91 13.72 -9.60
CA ARG A 44 -2.36 14.42 -8.39
C ARG A 44 -3.87 14.28 -8.14
N TRP A 45 -4.68 14.26 -9.19
CA TRP A 45 -6.13 14.05 -9.05
C TRP A 45 -6.46 12.63 -8.60
N VAL A 46 -5.68 11.64 -9.02
CA VAL A 46 -5.81 10.25 -8.56
C VAL A 46 -5.47 10.15 -7.08
N LEU A 47 -4.39 10.82 -6.64
CA LEU A 47 -4.02 10.87 -5.22
C LEU A 47 -5.07 11.59 -4.38
N LEU A 48 -5.62 12.71 -4.87
CA LEU A 48 -6.67 13.44 -4.15
C LEU A 48 -7.96 12.61 -4.03
N ALA A 49 -8.37 11.92 -5.10
CA ALA A 49 -9.50 11.01 -5.07
C ALA A 49 -9.25 9.87 -4.08
N ALA A 50 -8.06 9.27 -4.11
CA ALA A 50 -7.67 8.22 -3.18
C ALA A 50 -7.79 8.68 -1.71
N LEU A 51 -7.24 9.84 -1.39
CA LEU A 51 -7.29 10.47 -0.06
C LEU A 51 -8.73 10.72 0.40
N ILE A 52 -9.61 11.16 -0.50
CA ILE A 52 -11.03 11.36 -0.17
C ILE A 52 -11.70 10.01 0.14
N PHE A 53 -11.44 8.97 -0.67
CA PHE A 53 -12.06 7.66 -0.47
C PHE A 53 -11.51 6.89 0.74
N SER A 54 -10.20 6.94 1.00
CA SER A 54 -9.58 6.26 2.13
C SER A 54 -9.88 6.98 3.45
N SER A 55 -9.37 8.19 3.61
CA SER A 55 -9.49 8.96 4.86
C SER A 55 -10.92 9.43 5.08
N GLY A 56 -11.61 9.88 4.03
CA GLY A 56 -13.03 10.22 4.13
C GLY A 56 -13.90 9.00 4.46
N GLY A 57 -13.59 7.82 3.91
CA GLY A 57 -14.28 6.57 4.24
C GLY A 57 -14.12 6.17 5.72
N ILE A 58 -12.89 6.26 6.25
CA ILE A 58 -12.62 5.98 7.67
C ILE A 58 -13.32 7.01 8.57
N LEU A 59 -13.24 8.30 8.25
CA LEU A 59 -13.88 9.35 9.05
C LEU A 59 -15.40 9.20 9.05
N LEU A 60 -16.00 8.90 7.89
CA LEU A 60 -17.44 8.68 7.76
C LEU A 60 -17.91 7.45 8.55
N THR A 61 -17.00 6.49 8.78
CA THR A 61 -17.26 5.30 9.60
C THR A 61 -17.63 5.64 11.04
N ARG A 62 -17.17 6.78 11.58
CA ARG A 62 -17.59 7.28 12.91
C ARG A 62 -19.11 7.37 13.06
N VAL A 63 -19.82 7.72 11.99
CA VAL A 63 -21.27 7.92 12.00
C VAL A 63 -21.97 6.63 11.57
N THR A 64 -21.48 5.97 10.52
CA THR A 64 -22.14 4.78 9.97
C THR A 64 -22.05 3.55 10.86
N VAL A 65 -21.09 3.49 11.79
CA VAL A 65 -20.98 2.39 12.75
C VAL A 65 -22.22 2.25 13.66
N TYR A 66 -22.96 3.34 13.89
CA TYR A 66 -24.23 3.29 14.65
C TYR A 66 -25.43 2.85 13.81
N SER A 67 -25.38 3.10 12.50
CA SER A 67 -26.50 2.85 11.58
C SER A 67 -26.56 1.40 11.10
N GLY A 68 -25.55 0.59 11.44
CA GLY A 68 -25.53 -0.87 11.22
C GLY A 68 -24.44 -1.35 10.26
N LEU A 69 -24.35 -2.67 10.14
CA LEU A 69 -23.27 -3.36 9.44
C LEU A 69 -23.19 -3.02 7.94
N GLY A 70 -24.32 -2.81 7.26
CA GLY A 70 -24.32 -2.49 5.83
C GLY A 70 -23.61 -1.17 5.51
N LEU A 71 -23.91 -0.12 6.28
CA LEU A 71 -23.28 1.19 6.11
C LEU A 71 -21.81 1.18 6.57
N TYR A 72 -21.48 0.40 7.60
CA TYR A 72 -20.08 0.16 7.98
C TYR A 72 -19.29 -0.48 6.84
N ILE A 73 -19.81 -1.51 6.18
CA ILE A 73 -19.14 -2.15 5.04
C ILE A 73 -18.95 -1.14 3.90
N LEU A 74 -19.97 -0.34 3.61
CA LEU A 74 -19.90 0.66 2.55
C LEU A 74 -18.78 1.69 2.80
N THR A 75 -18.71 2.26 4.00
CA THR A 75 -17.72 3.31 4.29
C THR A 75 -16.34 2.75 4.60
N TYR A 76 -16.27 1.74 5.47
CA TYR A 76 -14.98 1.24 5.96
C TYR A 76 -14.36 0.20 5.04
N CYS A 77 -15.14 -0.67 4.40
CA CYS A 77 -14.58 -1.71 3.54
C CYS A 77 -14.50 -1.23 2.09
N ILE A 78 -15.59 -0.66 1.56
CA ILE A 78 -15.68 -0.30 0.15
C ILE A 78 -14.90 0.98 -0.15
N CYS A 79 -15.22 2.10 0.50
CA CYS A 79 -14.52 3.36 0.25
C CYS A 79 -13.02 3.23 0.57
N PHE A 80 -12.66 2.61 1.69
CA PHE A 80 -11.25 2.41 2.03
C PHE A 80 -10.52 1.48 1.04
N GLY A 81 -11.15 0.40 0.58
CA GLY A 81 -10.57 -0.50 -0.43
C GLY A 81 -10.30 0.21 -1.76
N ILE A 82 -11.22 1.07 -2.21
CA ILE A 82 -11.04 1.91 -3.39
C ILE A 82 -9.89 2.91 -3.17
N GLY A 83 -9.88 3.59 -2.01
CA GLY A 83 -8.85 4.56 -1.64
C GLY A 83 -7.44 3.95 -1.55
N MET A 84 -7.32 2.69 -1.12
CA MET A 84 -6.04 1.96 -1.15
C MET A 84 -5.64 1.50 -2.56
N GLY A 85 -6.61 1.12 -3.39
CA GLY A 85 -6.34 0.57 -4.73
C GLY A 85 -5.86 1.62 -5.74
N LEU A 86 -6.58 2.74 -5.84
CA LEU A 86 -6.33 3.77 -6.86
C LEU A 86 -4.89 4.33 -6.89
N PRO A 87 -4.26 4.73 -5.76
CA PRO A 87 -2.94 5.34 -5.79
C PRO A 87 -1.82 4.29 -5.87
N TYR A 88 -2.12 3.01 -5.61
CA TYR A 88 -1.11 1.97 -5.45
C TYR A 88 -0.20 1.85 -6.67
N SER A 89 -0.77 1.65 -7.85
CA SER A 89 0.00 1.51 -9.09
C SER A 89 0.74 2.80 -9.48
N VAL A 90 0.15 3.96 -9.20
CA VAL A 90 0.72 5.28 -9.49
C VAL A 90 1.98 5.54 -8.65
N ILE A 91 1.94 5.27 -7.34
CA ILE A 91 3.06 5.47 -6.42
C ILE A 91 4.26 4.62 -6.84
N PHE A 92 4.03 3.33 -7.12
CA PHE A 92 5.08 2.43 -7.58
C PHE A 92 5.68 2.84 -8.92
N SER A 93 4.84 3.32 -9.86
CA SER A 93 5.30 3.83 -11.15
C SER A 93 6.17 5.09 -11.00
N ILE A 94 5.75 6.03 -10.15
CA ILE A 94 6.52 7.27 -9.93
C ILE A 94 7.85 6.95 -9.23
N ALA A 95 7.83 6.15 -8.16
CA ALA A 95 9.04 5.82 -7.41
C ALA A 95 10.07 5.06 -8.26
N SER A 96 9.61 4.10 -9.07
CA SER A 96 10.50 3.36 -9.97
C SER A 96 11.07 4.21 -11.12
N SER A 97 10.36 5.28 -11.53
CA SER A 97 10.84 6.21 -12.56
C SER A 97 12.05 7.07 -12.10
N TRP A 98 12.16 7.33 -10.80
CA TRP A 98 13.30 8.03 -10.20
C TRP A 98 14.59 7.19 -10.21
N PHE A 99 14.47 5.87 -10.09
CA PHE A 99 15.62 4.95 -9.99
C PHE A 99 15.54 3.83 -11.03
N PRO A 100 15.73 4.13 -12.34
CA PRO A 100 15.52 3.17 -13.41
C PRO A 100 16.44 1.96 -13.38
N GLN A 101 17.65 2.08 -12.80
CA GLN A 101 18.62 0.98 -12.69
C GLN A 101 18.35 0.07 -11.48
N LYS A 102 17.63 0.54 -10.45
CA LYS A 102 17.39 -0.17 -9.18
C LYS A 102 15.91 -0.28 -8.84
N ARG A 103 15.06 -0.47 -9.86
CA ARG A 103 13.59 -0.48 -9.72
C ARG A 103 13.13 -1.50 -8.69
N SER A 104 13.60 -2.74 -8.77
CA SER A 104 13.20 -3.82 -7.87
C SER A 104 13.58 -3.54 -6.41
N THR A 105 14.74 -2.90 -6.17
CA THR A 105 15.15 -2.50 -4.82
C THR A 105 14.24 -1.43 -4.24
N VAL A 106 13.88 -0.41 -5.03
CA VAL A 106 12.95 0.66 -4.59
C VAL A 106 11.56 0.10 -4.29
N VAL A 107 11.04 -0.74 -5.18
CA VAL A 107 9.77 -1.44 -5.00
C VAL A 107 9.79 -2.30 -3.72
N GLY A 108 10.89 -3.02 -3.46
CA GLY A 108 11.07 -3.81 -2.23
C GLY A 108 11.12 -2.96 -0.96
N ILE A 109 11.80 -1.80 -0.99
CA ILE A 109 11.83 -0.87 0.15
C ILE A 109 10.40 -0.34 0.42
N ILE A 110 9.66 0.05 -0.61
CA ILE A 110 8.28 0.53 -0.46
C ILE A 110 7.38 -0.55 0.14
N SER A 111 7.46 -1.79 -0.37
CA SER A 111 6.71 -2.92 0.17
C SER A 111 7.10 -3.22 1.63
N SER A 112 8.39 -3.19 1.98
CA SER A 112 8.83 -3.41 3.37
C SER A 112 8.25 -2.39 4.35
N GLY A 113 8.02 -1.16 3.90
CA GLY A 113 7.36 -0.11 4.67
C GLY A 113 5.91 -0.44 5.02
N PHE A 114 5.20 -1.20 4.18
CA PHE A 114 3.83 -1.66 4.46
C PHE A 114 3.80 -2.62 5.67
N GLY A 115 4.71 -3.58 5.71
CA GLY A 115 4.85 -4.50 6.85
C GLY A 115 5.26 -3.81 8.14
N LEU A 116 6.27 -2.92 8.08
CA LEU A 116 6.71 -2.13 9.23
C LEU A 116 5.60 -1.19 9.74
N GLY A 117 4.82 -0.62 8.82
CA GLY A 117 3.67 0.22 9.14
C GLY A 117 2.65 -0.51 10.00
N ALA A 118 2.33 -1.76 9.68
CA ALA A 118 1.43 -2.57 10.50
C ALA A 118 1.96 -2.76 11.94
N LEU A 119 3.26 -3.02 12.12
CA LEU A 119 3.87 -3.17 13.44
C LEU A 119 3.77 -1.91 14.31
N VAL A 120 3.84 -0.73 13.70
CA VAL A 120 3.71 0.56 14.41
C VAL A 120 2.24 0.90 14.66
N PHE A 121 1.36 0.67 13.67
CA PHE A 121 -0.05 1.05 13.76
C PHE A 121 -0.87 0.16 14.69
N ILE A 122 -0.57 -1.14 14.78
CA ILE A 122 -1.29 -2.07 15.67
C ILE A 122 -1.27 -1.61 17.14
N PRO A 123 -0.10 -1.35 17.78
CA PRO A 123 -0.06 -0.92 19.17
C PRO A 123 -0.68 0.47 19.37
N ILE A 124 -0.49 1.40 18.43
CA ILE A 124 -1.14 2.72 18.46
C ILE A 124 -2.66 2.56 18.49
N GLN A 125 -3.20 1.73 17.60
CA GLN A 125 -4.63 1.44 17.54
C GLN A 125 -5.13 0.81 18.84
N THR A 126 -4.40 -0.15 19.40
CA THR A 126 -4.76 -0.78 20.68
C THR A 126 -4.74 0.24 21.82
N GLN A 127 -3.76 1.14 21.88
CA GLN A 127 -3.68 2.19 22.90
C GLN A 127 -4.81 3.21 22.80
N ILE A 128 -5.24 3.56 21.58
CA ILE A 128 -6.38 4.47 21.36
C ILE A 128 -7.68 3.85 21.87
N ILE A 129 -7.90 2.56 21.60
CA ILE A 129 -9.16 1.87 21.95
C ILE A 129 -9.15 1.37 23.41
N ASN A 130 -8.04 0.80 23.86
CA ASN A 130 -7.86 0.17 25.16
C ASN A 130 -6.56 0.65 25.84
N PRO A 131 -6.52 1.91 26.34
CA PRO A 131 -5.30 2.49 26.93
C PRO A 131 -4.84 1.75 28.20
N ASN A 132 -5.79 1.26 28.99
CA ASN A 132 -5.52 0.52 30.22
C ASN A 132 -5.26 -0.98 29.98
N ASN A 133 -5.22 -1.40 28.71
CA ASN A 133 -5.08 -2.79 28.27
C ASN A 133 -5.94 -3.78 29.07
N LEU A 134 -7.20 -3.39 29.32
CA LEU A 134 -8.14 -4.18 30.11
C LEU A 134 -8.33 -5.56 29.47
N PRO A 135 -8.22 -6.65 30.25
CA PRO A 135 -8.43 -8.00 29.76
C PRO A 135 -9.91 -8.22 29.40
N LYS A 136 -10.17 -9.25 28.60
CA LYS A 136 -11.53 -9.69 28.33
C LYS A 136 -12.09 -10.40 29.57
N VAL A 137 -13.32 -10.10 29.92
CA VAL A 137 -14.10 -10.84 30.93
C VAL A 137 -15.19 -11.58 30.17
N ASP A 138 -15.28 -12.91 30.31
CA ASP A 138 -16.21 -13.76 29.58
C ASP A 138 -16.17 -13.57 28.05
N ASP A 139 -14.96 -13.55 27.47
CA ASP A 139 -14.69 -13.31 26.04
C ASP A 139 -15.13 -11.94 25.49
N LYS A 140 -15.57 -11.03 26.35
CA LYS A 140 -16.03 -9.68 26.00
C LYS A 140 -15.12 -8.61 26.59
N PHE A 141 -14.86 -7.57 25.81
CA PHE A 141 -14.21 -6.36 26.30
C PHE A 141 -15.17 -5.55 27.18
N PRO A 142 -14.65 -4.84 28.20
CA PRO A 142 -15.45 -3.95 29.04
C PRO A 142 -16.18 -2.88 28.21
N PRO A 143 -17.35 -2.39 28.67
CA PRO A 143 -18.14 -1.39 27.93
C PRO A 143 -17.35 -0.08 27.70
N GLU A 144 -16.44 0.26 28.61
CA GLU A 144 -15.54 1.42 28.49
C GLU A 144 -14.66 1.38 27.24
N VAL A 145 -14.20 0.19 26.84
CA VAL A 145 -13.36 -0.02 25.65
C VAL A 145 -14.21 0.04 24.38
N ILE A 146 -15.42 -0.53 24.45
CA ILE A 146 -16.33 -0.61 23.30
C ILE A 146 -16.89 0.77 22.94
N ASN A 147 -17.19 1.62 23.93
CA ASN A 147 -17.68 2.98 23.70
C ASN A 147 -16.65 3.88 22.99
N LYS A 148 -15.35 3.55 23.08
CA LYS A 148 -14.27 4.27 22.38
C LYS A 148 -14.11 3.87 20.91
N VAL A 149 -14.72 2.77 20.45
CA VAL A 149 -14.57 2.27 19.08
C VAL A 149 -14.93 3.32 18.02
N PRO A 150 -16.07 4.04 18.13
CA PRO A 150 -16.39 5.09 17.17
C PRO A 150 -15.36 6.21 17.16
N GLU A 151 -14.94 6.72 18.32
CA GLU A 151 -13.92 7.78 18.42
C GLU A 151 -12.57 7.35 17.87
N ALA A 152 -12.21 6.07 18.02
CA ALA A 152 -11.00 5.52 17.45
C ALA A 152 -10.98 5.61 15.91
N PHE A 153 -12.13 5.43 15.22
CA PHE A 153 -12.20 5.66 13.78
C PHE A 153 -11.91 7.11 13.41
N LEU A 154 -12.38 8.07 14.21
CA LEU A 154 -12.11 9.50 13.96
C LEU A 154 -10.63 9.81 14.12
N ILE A 155 -10.01 9.36 15.22
CA ILE A 155 -8.58 9.59 15.48
C ILE A 155 -7.71 8.90 14.42
N LEU A 156 -7.98 7.62 14.14
CA LEU A 156 -7.24 6.86 13.13
C LEU A 156 -7.43 7.45 11.73
N GLY A 157 -8.65 7.86 11.37
CA GLY A 157 -8.92 8.55 10.11
C GLY A 157 -8.16 9.87 9.99
N GLY A 158 -8.06 10.64 11.08
CA GLY A 158 -7.26 11.86 11.12
C GLY A 158 -5.76 11.62 10.96
N ILE A 159 -5.22 10.58 11.61
CA ILE A 159 -3.81 10.19 11.46
C ILE A 159 -3.51 9.75 10.03
N VAL A 160 -4.36 8.89 9.46
CA VAL A 160 -4.22 8.42 8.07
C VAL A 160 -4.31 9.60 7.10
N LEU A 161 -5.26 10.52 7.30
CA LEU A 161 -5.39 11.74 6.49
C LEU A 161 -4.11 12.59 6.54
N GLY A 162 -3.56 12.81 7.74
CA GLY A 162 -2.32 13.57 7.90
C GLY A 162 -1.15 12.94 7.14
N LEU A 163 -0.98 11.63 7.26
CA LEU A 163 0.07 10.90 6.54
C LEU A 163 -0.14 10.90 5.03
N GLU A 164 -1.38 10.77 4.55
CA GLU A 164 -1.71 10.79 3.12
C GLU A 164 -1.52 12.18 2.50
N VAL A 165 -1.87 13.25 3.23
CA VAL A 165 -1.60 14.64 2.79
C VAL A 165 -0.10 14.84 2.65
N ILE A 166 0.67 14.45 3.68
CA ILE A 166 2.14 14.55 3.64
C ILE A 166 2.70 13.73 2.48
N ALA A 167 2.25 12.48 2.30
CA ALA A 167 2.67 11.62 1.21
C ALA A 167 2.35 12.22 -0.17
N THR A 168 1.18 12.84 -0.32
CA THR A 168 0.75 13.48 -1.58
C THR A 168 1.61 14.71 -1.91
N ILE A 169 2.02 15.48 -0.90
CA ILE A 169 2.92 16.63 -1.07
C ILE A 169 4.34 16.18 -1.43
N LEU A 170 4.83 15.12 -0.79
CA LEU A 170 6.16 14.58 -1.02
C LEU A 170 6.28 13.81 -2.33
N LEU A 171 5.19 13.21 -2.82
CA LEU A 171 5.21 12.44 -4.06
C LEU A 171 5.34 13.37 -5.27
N GLN A 172 6.56 13.46 -5.80
CA GLN A 172 6.87 14.24 -6.97
C GLN A 172 7.19 13.32 -8.14
N ARG A 173 6.53 13.56 -9.27
CA ARG A 173 6.92 12.93 -10.53
C ARG A 173 8.31 13.44 -10.92
N ARG A 174 9.17 12.54 -11.38
CA ARG A 174 10.47 12.90 -11.93
C ARG A 174 10.28 13.97 -13.03
N PRO A 175 10.99 15.11 -12.98
CA PRO A 175 10.99 16.06 -14.09
C PRO A 175 11.44 15.33 -15.35
N GLU A 176 10.59 15.32 -16.38
CA GLU A 176 11.01 14.84 -17.69
C GLU A 176 12.03 15.85 -18.22
N GLU A 177 13.25 15.39 -18.56
CA GLU A 177 14.18 16.21 -19.33
C GLU A 177 13.46 16.61 -20.62
N ASN A 178 13.53 17.90 -20.92
CA ASN A 178 12.80 18.56 -22.00
C ASN A 178 12.94 17.76 -23.31
N PRO A 179 11.83 17.36 -23.99
CA PRO A 179 11.88 16.64 -25.26
C PRO A 179 12.66 17.39 -26.37
N ALA A 180 12.86 18.70 -26.21
CA ALA A 180 13.53 19.58 -27.17
C ALA A 180 15.05 19.37 -27.32
N VAL A 181 15.70 18.56 -26.48
CA VAL A 181 17.14 18.23 -26.65
C VAL A 181 17.34 16.89 -27.36
N LEU A 182 16.32 16.02 -27.42
CA LEU A 182 16.41 14.72 -28.09
C LEU A 182 15.91 14.74 -29.55
N SER A 183 15.35 15.85 -30.02
CA SER A 183 14.85 16.01 -31.39
C SER A 183 15.84 16.66 -32.37
N THR A 184 17.03 17.05 -31.92
CA THR A 184 18.00 17.78 -32.77
C THR A 184 19.10 16.88 -33.36
N GLU A 185 19.20 15.61 -32.97
CA GLU A 185 20.20 14.67 -33.54
C GLU A 185 19.61 13.66 -34.53
N SER A 186 18.33 13.76 -34.89
CA SER A 186 17.65 12.80 -35.77
C SER A 186 17.13 13.43 -37.07
N SER A 187 17.94 14.23 -37.74
CA SER A 187 17.73 14.54 -39.17
C SER A 187 18.91 15.32 -39.72
N ASN A 188 19.86 14.60 -40.30
CA ASN A 188 20.58 14.91 -41.55
C ASN A 188 21.89 14.11 -41.54
N ASP A 189 22.04 13.20 -42.49
CA ASP A 189 23.13 13.25 -43.47
C ASP A 189 23.13 11.98 -44.33
N GLU A 190 22.74 12.18 -45.60
CA GLU A 190 23.11 11.30 -46.70
C GLU A 190 24.61 11.45 -46.99
N GLN A 191 25.28 10.31 -47.20
CA GLN A 191 26.68 10.16 -47.65
C GLN A 191 27.02 10.96 -48.93
N PRO A 192 28.29 11.39 -49.18
CA PRO A 192 29.31 10.46 -49.74
C PRO A 192 30.82 10.73 -49.47
N SER A 193 31.63 9.71 -49.81
CA SER A 193 33.07 9.68 -50.22
C SER A 193 34.23 9.53 -49.19
N SER A 194 34.69 8.26 -49.02
CA SER A 194 36.06 7.66 -49.10
C SER A 194 37.36 8.46 -48.76
N PRO A 195 38.53 7.81 -48.51
CA PRO A 195 38.83 6.50 -47.87
C PRO A 195 40.13 6.49 -46.98
N VAL A 196 40.40 5.35 -46.30
CA VAL A 196 41.73 4.83 -45.83
C VAL A 196 42.36 5.60 -44.63
N SER A 197 42.90 5.03 -43.54
CA SER A 197 43.47 3.72 -43.18
C SER A 197 43.52 3.55 -41.64
N GLU A 198 43.31 2.31 -41.17
CA GLU A 198 44.08 1.53 -40.16
C GLU A 198 44.72 2.24 -38.93
N ASP A 199 44.68 1.77 -37.69
CA ASP A 199 44.03 0.61 -37.06
C ASP A 199 44.26 0.69 -35.52
N ILE A 200 43.42 -0.02 -34.75
CA ILE A 200 43.53 -0.44 -33.33
C ILE A 200 43.32 0.61 -32.21
N LYS A 201 42.10 0.63 -31.62
CA LYS A 201 41.88 0.82 -30.17
C LYS A 201 40.51 0.29 -29.69
N VAL A 202 40.57 -0.79 -28.92
CA VAL A 202 39.69 -1.22 -27.82
C VAL A 202 38.17 -0.98 -28.01
N ASP A 203 37.47 -2.04 -28.43
CA ASP A 203 36.00 -2.12 -28.48
C ASP A 203 35.41 -2.16 -27.06
N LEU A 204 35.26 -0.99 -26.43
CA LEU A 204 34.33 -0.76 -25.33
C LEU A 204 32.94 -0.58 -25.94
N LYS A 205 32.22 -1.69 -26.10
CA LYS A 205 30.79 -1.67 -26.44
C LYS A 205 30.05 -0.81 -25.40
N PRO A 206 29.41 0.32 -25.75
CA PRO A 206 28.50 0.98 -24.85
C PRO A 206 27.24 0.12 -24.76
N GLU A 207 27.04 -0.48 -23.60
CA GLU A 207 25.85 -1.23 -23.23
C GLU A 207 24.63 -0.31 -23.37
N SER A 208 23.87 -0.51 -24.43
CA SER A 208 22.66 0.26 -24.68
C SER A 208 21.66 0.00 -23.55
N LEU A 209 21.41 1.04 -22.77
CA LEU A 209 20.34 1.11 -21.77
C LEU A 209 19.01 0.79 -22.46
N LYS A 210 18.60 -0.47 -22.43
CA LYS A 210 17.27 -0.91 -22.88
C LYS A 210 16.23 -0.18 -22.03
N GLY A 211 15.62 0.83 -22.64
CA GLY A 211 14.40 1.46 -22.14
C GLY A 211 13.30 0.40 -21.90
N PRO A 212 12.28 0.74 -21.10
CA PRO A 212 11.25 -0.21 -20.69
C PRO A 212 10.52 -0.79 -21.90
N LYS A 213 10.61 -2.11 -22.11
CA LYS A 213 9.72 -2.82 -23.04
C LYS A 213 8.32 -2.87 -22.41
N SER A 214 7.37 -2.16 -23.01
CA SER A 214 5.96 -2.32 -22.68
C SER A 214 5.48 -3.64 -23.30
N PHE A 215 5.27 -4.66 -22.46
CA PHE A 215 4.79 -5.96 -22.93
C PHE A 215 3.26 -5.96 -22.98
N THR A 216 2.70 -6.50 -24.06
CA THR A 216 1.27 -6.78 -24.15
C THR A 216 0.93 -7.89 -23.13
N VAL A 217 -0.28 -7.91 -22.55
CA VAL A 217 -0.68 -8.89 -21.52
C VAL A 217 -0.37 -10.35 -21.94
N ARG A 218 -0.57 -10.66 -23.23
CA ARG A 218 -0.31 -11.98 -23.80
C ARG A 218 1.19 -12.32 -23.95
N GLU A 219 2.04 -11.31 -24.07
CA GLU A 219 3.50 -11.45 -24.09
C GLU A 219 4.06 -11.52 -22.67
N ALA A 220 3.51 -10.75 -21.74
CA ALA A 220 3.89 -10.78 -20.33
C ALA A 220 3.70 -12.18 -19.72
N LEU A 221 2.61 -12.88 -20.05
CA LEU A 221 2.35 -14.26 -19.59
C LEU A 221 3.37 -15.28 -20.08
N LYS A 222 4.14 -14.99 -21.14
CA LYS A 222 5.19 -15.89 -21.65
C LYS A 222 6.57 -15.57 -21.07
N CYS A 223 6.72 -14.48 -20.33
CA CYS A 223 8.00 -14.06 -19.77
C CYS A 223 8.25 -14.68 -18.40
N VAL A 224 9.48 -15.14 -18.16
CA VAL A 224 9.92 -15.65 -16.85
C VAL A 224 9.85 -14.55 -15.78
N ASP A 225 10.11 -13.30 -16.16
CA ASP A 225 10.03 -12.13 -15.28
C ASP A 225 8.64 -11.95 -14.65
N PHE A 226 7.57 -12.33 -15.36
CA PHE A 226 6.21 -12.26 -14.84
C PHE A 226 5.98 -13.26 -13.69
N TYR A 227 6.45 -14.49 -13.85
CA TYR A 227 6.35 -15.53 -12.82
C TYR A 227 7.28 -15.25 -11.64
N LEU A 228 8.47 -14.70 -11.90
CA LEU A 228 9.37 -14.22 -10.84
C LEU A 228 8.73 -13.10 -10.02
N LEU A 229 8.07 -12.13 -10.67
CA LEU A 229 7.37 -11.04 -9.99
C LEU A 229 6.21 -11.57 -9.15
N TRP A 230 5.44 -12.53 -9.67
CA TRP A 230 4.40 -13.22 -8.90
C TRP A 230 4.98 -13.99 -7.71
N GLY A 231 6.10 -14.69 -7.87
CA GLY A 231 6.79 -15.40 -6.80
C GLY A 231 7.29 -14.46 -5.69
N ILE A 232 7.84 -13.30 -6.07
CA ILE A 232 8.28 -12.27 -5.14
C ILE A 232 7.09 -11.71 -4.35
N VAL A 233 6.00 -11.33 -5.03
CA VAL A 233 4.78 -10.83 -4.38
C VAL A 233 4.17 -11.88 -3.45
N PHE A 234 4.18 -13.15 -3.85
CA PHE A 234 3.69 -14.26 -3.02
C PHE A 234 4.53 -14.44 -1.74
N LEU A 235 5.87 -14.45 -1.87
CA LEU A 235 6.79 -14.55 -0.73
C LEU A 235 6.69 -13.34 0.22
N ASP A 236 6.52 -12.15 -0.35
CA ASP A 236 6.32 -10.90 0.39
C ASP A 236 5.04 -10.94 1.23
N ILE A 237 3.90 -11.28 0.60
CA ILE A 237 2.60 -11.38 1.27
C ILE A 237 2.66 -12.40 2.42
N ILE A 238 3.28 -13.57 2.20
CA ILE A 238 3.42 -14.59 3.24
C ILE A 238 4.22 -14.05 4.42
N SER A 239 5.33 -13.38 4.16
CA SER A 239 6.20 -12.83 5.21
C SER A 239 5.48 -11.77 6.05
N VAL A 240 4.73 -10.86 5.40
CA VAL A 240 3.93 -9.83 6.08
C VAL A 240 2.81 -10.45 6.92
N VAL A 241 2.11 -11.46 6.38
CA VAL A 241 1.03 -12.16 7.09
C VAL A 241 1.57 -12.93 8.30
N LEU A 242 2.70 -13.64 8.14
CA LEU A 242 3.36 -14.35 9.23
C LEU A 242 3.82 -13.38 10.32
N LEU A 243 4.46 -12.27 9.95
CA LEU A 243 4.91 -11.23 10.88
C LEU A 243 3.74 -10.63 11.68
N THR A 244 2.62 -10.34 11.01
CA THR A 244 1.43 -9.78 11.66
C THR A 244 0.78 -10.81 12.60
N SER A 245 0.76 -12.07 12.20
CA SER A 245 0.21 -13.19 13.00
C SER A 245 1.08 -13.48 14.23
N THR A 246 2.40 -13.57 14.07
CA THR A 246 3.34 -13.83 15.16
C THR A 246 3.43 -12.66 16.12
N TYR A 247 3.36 -11.41 15.65
CA TYR A 247 3.29 -10.25 16.53
C TYR A 247 2.03 -10.30 17.41
N LYS A 248 0.87 -10.63 16.84
CA LYS A 248 -0.38 -10.74 17.58
C LYS A 248 -0.35 -11.90 18.60
N ALA A 249 0.23 -13.03 18.25
CA ALA A 249 0.44 -14.17 19.14
C ALA A 249 1.47 -13.86 20.25
N GLY A 250 2.58 -13.19 19.90
CA GLY A 250 3.65 -12.80 20.82
C GLY A 250 3.22 -11.74 21.82
N CYS A 251 2.46 -10.72 21.40
CA CYS A 251 1.87 -9.73 22.31
C CYS A 251 0.83 -10.37 23.24
N SER A 252 0.05 -11.35 22.76
CA SER A 252 -0.87 -12.11 23.61
C SER A 252 -0.10 -12.95 24.65
N ALA A 253 0.99 -13.61 24.25
CA ALA A 253 1.85 -14.38 25.14
C ALA A 253 2.60 -13.52 26.17
N LEU A 254 3.08 -12.33 25.78
CA LEU A 254 3.69 -11.35 26.68
C LEU A 254 2.69 -10.73 27.66
N ALA A 255 1.45 -10.52 27.25
CA ALA A 255 0.38 -10.08 28.14
C ALA A 255 0.01 -11.14 29.19
N ILE A 256 -0.03 -12.42 28.78
CA ILE A 256 -0.23 -13.55 29.71
C ILE A 256 0.94 -13.68 30.68
N ASN A 257 2.19 -13.57 30.21
CA ASN A 257 3.37 -13.62 31.08
C ASN A 257 3.46 -12.44 32.06
N LYS A 258 2.95 -11.25 31.71
CA LYS A 258 2.85 -10.12 32.65
C LYS A 258 1.79 -10.35 33.74
N LEU A 259 0.69 -11.03 33.43
CA LEU A 259 -0.34 -11.40 34.41
C LEU A 259 0.16 -12.48 35.37
N VAL A 260 0.84 -13.52 34.87
CA VAL A 260 1.44 -14.58 35.71
C VAL A 260 2.51 -14.03 36.66
N TRP A 261 3.28 -13.02 36.24
CA TRP A 261 4.27 -12.38 37.12
C TRP A 261 3.65 -11.47 38.20
N PHE A 262 2.48 -10.87 37.94
CA PHE A 262 1.79 -10.03 38.92
C PHE A 262 0.96 -10.83 39.93
N ASP A 263 0.56 -12.07 39.61
CA ASP A 263 -0.08 -12.99 40.55
C ASP A 263 0.94 -13.79 41.41
N MET A 264 2.24 -13.69 41.11
CA MET A 264 3.34 -14.36 41.84
C MET A 264 4.16 -13.45 42.77
N VAL A 265 3.80 -12.16 42.89
CA VAL A 265 4.41 -11.20 43.83
C VAL A 265 3.34 -10.63 44.73
#